data_AF-A0A7R7RKC6-F1
#
_entry.id   AF-A0A7R7RKC6-F1
#
_cell.length_a   1.000
_cell.length_b   1.000
_cell.length_c   1.000
_cell.angle_alpha   90.00
_cell.angle_beta   90.00
_cell.angle_gamma   90.00
#
_symmetry.space_group_name_H-M   'P 1'
#
loop_
_entity.id
_entity.type
_entity.pdbx_description
1 polymer ?
#
loop_
_entity_poly.entity_id
_entity_poly.type
_entity_poly.pdbx_seq_one_letter_code
_entity_poly.pdbx_strand_id
1 'polypeptide(L)'
;MTETDTADPLAGIGAHRANDRRGPLVFESLPPEIQRAEQQTQFADYERRHWRASLPEERPATSTERLLLEHLGYTVPNYLTTCVRWLSNGVRRRTWPQLNNQHPNTDEETGDNDDE
;
A
#
# COMPACT_ATOMS: atom_id res chain seq x y z
N MET A 1 -26.21 23.52 -7.78
CA MET A 1 -24.75 23.25 -7.84
C MET A 1 -24.38 22.68 -6.49
N THR A 2 -24.31 21.36 -6.37
CA THR A 2 -23.93 20.72 -5.11
C THR A 2 -22.43 20.92 -4.93
N GLU A 3 -22.08 21.71 -3.92
CA GLU A 3 -20.74 21.73 -3.35
C GLU A 3 -20.32 20.28 -3.09
N THR A 4 -19.27 19.82 -3.78
CA THR A 4 -18.60 18.58 -3.42
C THR A 4 -17.99 18.80 -2.05
N ASP A 5 -18.75 18.40 -1.02
CA ASP A 5 -18.22 17.99 0.27
C ASP A 5 -17.01 17.11 -0.04
N THR A 6 -15.82 17.64 0.25
CA THR A 6 -14.55 16.94 0.00
C THR A 6 -14.44 15.90 1.10
N ALA A 7 -15.22 14.84 0.99
CA ALA A 7 -15.11 13.67 1.84
C ALA A 7 -13.67 13.16 1.68
N ASP A 8 -12.99 13.00 2.81
CA ASP A 8 -11.65 12.42 2.84
C ASP A 8 -11.66 11.10 2.06
N PRO A 9 -10.92 10.98 0.93
CA PRO A 9 -10.93 9.78 0.09
C PRO A 9 -10.42 8.53 0.83
N LEU A 10 -9.80 8.70 1.99
CA LEU A 10 -9.29 7.64 2.85
C LEU A 10 -10.23 7.28 4.01
N ALA A 11 -11.34 8.01 4.17
CA ALA A 11 -12.33 7.71 5.18
C ALA A 11 -12.88 6.29 5.00
N GLY A 12 -12.73 5.45 6.04
CA GLY A 12 -13.20 4.06 6.03
C GLY A 12 -12.16 3.01 5.60
N ILE A 13 -10.87 3.35 5.57
CA ILE A 13 -9.81 2.35 5.53
C ILE A 13 -9.88 1.49 6.80
N GLY A 14 -9.89 0.17 6.61
CA GLY A 14 -9.86 -0.81 7.69
C GLY A 14 -8.45 -1.02 8.25
N ALA A 15 -8.33 -1.87 9.27
CA ALA A 15 -7.05 -2.10 9.94
C ALA A 15 -5.92 -2.49 8.96
N HIS A 16 -4.73 -1.93 9.17
CA HIS A 16 -3.53 -2.23 8.40
C HIS A 16 -2.88 -3.54 8.89
N ARG A 17 -2.32 -4.33 7.95
CA ARG A 17 -1.59 -5.57 8.23
C ARG A 17 -0.11 -5.42 7.92
N ALA A 18 0.64 -4.81 8.84
CA ALA A 18 2.05 -4.43 8.65
C ALA A 18 3.00 -5.59 8.26
N ASN A 19 2.74 -6.81 8.75
CA ASN A 19 3.61 -7.97 8.56
C ASN A 19 3.12 -8.94 7.46
N ASP A 20 2.30 -8.48 6.52
CA ASP A 20 1.84 -9.32 5.43
C ASP A 20 2.94 -9.56 4.37
N ARG A 21 3.08 -10.82 3.92
CA ARG A 21 4.02 -11.21 2.85
C ARG A 21 3.82 -10.45 1.53
N ARG A 22 2.63 -9.87 1.31
CA ARG A 22 2.28 -9.06 0.13
C ARG A 22 2.85 -7.64 0.20
N GLY A 23 3.42 -7.24 1.34
CA GLY A 23 4.04 -5.94 1.57
C GLY A 23 3.13 -4.95 2.30
N PRO A 24 3.59 -3.69 2.45
CA PRO A 24 2.95 -2.69 3.33
C PRO A 24 1.51 -2.33 2.99
N LEU A 25 1.08 -2.40 1.73
CA LEU A 25 -0.26 -1.94 1.33
C LEU A 25 -1.31 -3.06 1.42
N VAL A 26 -1.51 -3.57 2.63
CA VAL A 26 -2.55 -4.57 2.94
C VAL A 26 -3.42 -4.07 4.08
N PHE A 27 -4.70 -3.89 3.77
CA PHE A 27 -5.73 -3.41 4.69
C PHE A 27 -6.89 -4.41 4.72
N GLU A 28 -7.64 -4.45 5.81
CA GLU A 28 -8.84 -5.31 5.91
C GLU A 28 -9.96 -4.87 4.98
N SER A 29 -10.09 -3.56 4.79
CA SER A 29 -11.05 -2.94 3.87
C SER A 29 -10.49 -1.65 3.30
N LEU A 30 -10.91 -1.31 2.08
CA LEU A 30 -10.62 -0.04 1.44
C LEU A 30 -11.93 0.64 1.01
N PRO A 31 -11.99 1.98 1.00
CA PRO A 31 -13.10 2.71 0.41
C PRO A 31 -13.33 2.30 -1.05
N PRO A 32 -14.57 2.30 -1.57
CA PRO A 32 -14.88 1.74 -2.89
C PRO A 32 -14.04 2.28 -4.04
N GLU A 33 -13.75 3.59 -4.07
CA GLU A 33 -12.91 4.21 -5.11
C GLU A 33 -11.47 3.71 -5.05
N ILE A 34 -10.89 3.68 -3.85
CA ILE A 34 -9.52 3.20 -3.59
C ILE A 34 -9.43 1.70 -3.90
N GLN A 35 -10.42 0.92 -3.50
CA GLN A 35 -10.51 -0.51 -3.78
C GLN A 35 -10.54 -0.80 -5.29
N ARG A 36 -11.31 -0.02 -6.07
CA ARG A 36 -11.37 -0.15 -7.53
C ARG A 36 -10.04 0.21 -8.19
N ALA A 37 -9.41 1.30 -7.77
CA ALA A 37 -8.10 1.70 -8.28
C ALA A 37 -7.01 0.66 -7.97
N GLU A 38 -7.03 0.07 -6.77
CA GLU A 38 -6.12 -1.01 -6.38
C GLU A 38 -6.35 -2.30 -7.18
N GLN A 39 -7.61 -2.65 -7.46
CA GLN A 39 -7.94 -3.80 -8.32
C GLN A 39 -7.50 -3.59 -9.76
N GLN A 40 -7.67 -2.39 -10.31
CA GLN A 40 -7.19 -2.04 -11.64
C GLN A 40 -5.66 -2.13 -11.72
N THR A 41 -4.96 -1.61 -10.71
CA THR A 41 -3.50 -1.70 -10.60
C THR A 41 -3.05 -3.16 -10.51
N GLN A 42 -3.74 -3.97 -9.68
CA GLN A 42 -3.46 -5.40 -9.57
C GLN A 42 -3.65 -6.14 -10.89
N PHE A 43 -4.69 -5.82 -11.65
CA PHE A 43 -4.94 -6.42 -12.96
C PHE A 43 -3.82 -6.05 -13.94
N ALA A 44 -3.43 -4.77 -14.00
CA ALA A 44 -2.32 -4.32 -14.83
C ALA A 44 -0.98 -4.98 -14.45
N ASP A 45 -0.69 -5.12 -13.16
CA ASP A 45 0.50 -5.84 -12.67
C ASP A 45 0.47 -7.32 -13.10
N TYR A 46 -0.71 -7.93 -13.15
CA TYR A 46 -0.87 -9.32 -13.59
C TYR A 46 -0.69 -9.47 -15.10
N GLU A 47 -1.18 -8.54 -15.91
CA GLU A 47 -1.00 -8.58 -17.37
C GLU A 47 0.47 -8.42 -17.77
N ARG A 48 1.23 -7.60 -17.04
CA ARG A 48 2.65 -7.37 -17.31
C ARG A 48 3.57 -8.44 -16.74
N ARG A 49 3.05 -9.32 -15.88
CA ARG A 49 3.85 -10.29 -15.13
C ARG A 49 4.80 -11.05 -16.05
N HIS A 50 6.07 -11.05 -15.66
CA HIS A 50 7.07 -11.81 -16.40
C HIS A 50 6.77 -13.32 -16.29
N TRP A 51 6.99 -14.06 -17.38
CA TRP A 51 6.76 -15.51 -17.42
C TRP A 51 7.58 -16.28 -16.37
N ARG A 52 8.75 -15.73 -16.00
CA ARG A 52 9.52 -16.14 -14.81
C ARG A 52 9.05 -15.34 -13.59
N ALA A 53 8.33 -15.99 -12.68
CA ALA A 53 7.85 -15.38 -11.44
C ALA A 53 8.97 -14.84 -10.52
N SER A 54 10.20 -15.35 -10.65
CA SER A 54 11.35 -14.92 -9.85
C SER A 54 11.89 -13.53 -10.22
N LEU A 55 11.57 -13.03 -11.43
CA LEU A 55 12.03 -11.72 -11.87
C LEU A 55 11.03 -10.65 -11.42
N PRO A 56 11.48 -9.65 -10.64
CA PRO A 56 10.64 -8.53 -10.28
C PRO A 56 10.39 -7.64 -11.49
N GLU A 57 9.25 -6.96 -11.49
CA GLU A 57 8.93 -5.88 -12.42
C GLU A 57 8.95 -4.55 -11.66
N GLU A 58 9.44 -3.50 -12.33
CA GLU A 58 9.51 -2.17 -11.76
C GLU A 58 8.63 -1.21 -12.56
N ARG A 59 7.89 -0.36 -11.85
CA ARG A 59 7.10 0.72 -12.45
C ARG A 59 7.01 1.91 -11.48
N PRO A 60 6.62 3.10 -11.96
CA PRO A 60 6.26 4.19 -11.06
C PRO A 60 5.14 3.78 -10.10
N ALA A 61 5.22 4.29 -8.86
CA ALA A 61 4.14 4.16 -7.89
C ALA A 61 2.90 4.90 -8.39
N THR A 62 1.74 4.25 -8.31
CA THR A 62 0.47 4.89 -8.70
C THR A 62 0.09 5.96 -7.69
N SER A 63 -0.78 6.90 -8.07
CA SER A 63 -1.30 7.90 -7.12
C SER A 63 -1.96 7.24 -5.90
N THR A 64 -2.66 6.11 -6.09
CA THR A 64 -3.27 5.33 -5.01
C THR A 64 -2.23 4.72 -4.09
N GLU A 65 -1.16 4.13 -4.62
CA GLU A 65 -0.08 3.58 -3.80
C GLU A 65 0.61 4.67 -2.98
N ARG A 66 0.88 5.83 -3.59
CA ARG A 66 1.48 6.98 -2.90
C ARG A 66 0.60 7.47 -1.77
N LEU A 67 -0.69 7.65 -2.04
CA LEU A 67 -1.67 8.11 -1.05
C LEU A 67 -1.79 7.13 0.13
N LEU A 68 -1.81 5.82 -0.13
CA LEU A 68 -1.87 4.81 0.93
C LEU A 68 -0.56 4.74 1.73
N LEU A 69 0.60 4.97 1.11
CA LEU A 69 1.87 5.04 1.84
C LEU A 69 1.93 6.30 2.72
N GLU A 70 1.47 7.44 2.23
CA GLU A 70 1.35 8.67 3.03
C GLU A 70 0.38 8.46 4.21
N HIS A 71 -0.73 7.76 3.99
CA HIS A 71 -1.66 7.37 5.06
C HIS A 71 -1.00 6.52 6.16
N LEU A 72 -0.10 5.62 5.77
CA LEU A 72 0.70 4.84 6.73
C LEU A 72 1.81 5.68 7.40
N GLY A 73 1.98 6.95 7.06
CA GLY A 73 3.00 7.82 7.65
C GLY A 73 4.36 7.79 6.95
N TYR A 74 4.45 7.20 5.75
CA TYR A 74 5.68 7.29 4.95
C TYR A 74 5.84 8.69 4.36
N THR A 75 7.08 9.18 4.34
CA THR A 75 7.45 10.34 3.52
C THR A 75 7.73 9.87 2.10
N VAL A 76 6.79 10.14 1.19
CA VAL A 76 6.84 9.64 -0.19
C VAL A 76 7.58 10.61 -1.13
N PRO A 77 8.67 10.20 -1.79
CA PRO A 77 9.39 11.06 -2.74
C PRO A 77 8.59 11.28 -4.03
N ASN A 78 8.88 12.37 -4.76
CA ASN A 78 8.22 12.68 -6.04
C ASN A 78 8.36 11.55 -7.07
N TYR A 79 9.55 10.95 -7.16
CA TYR A 79 9.81 9.78 -7.98
C TYR A 79 9.93 8.56 -7.07
N LEU A 80 8.84 7.78 -6.98
CA LEU A 80 8.76 6.56 -6.20
C LEU A 80 8.58 5.36 -7.13
N THR A 81 9.39 4.32 -6.93
CA THR A 81 9.35 3.09 -7.74
C THR A 81 8.66 2.00 -6.95
N THR A 82 7.64 1.38 -7.55
CA THR A 82 7.02 0.16 -7.06
C THR A 82 7.73 -1.03 -7.69
N CYS A 83 8.32 -1.87 -6.85
CA CYS A 83 8.85 -3.17 -7.22
C CYS A 83 7.79 -4.24 -6.95
N VAL A 84 7.39 -4.96 -8.00
CA VAL A 84 6.37 -6.02 -7.96
C VAL A 84 7.04 -7.38 -8.13
N ARG A 85 6.87 -8.27 -7.16
CA ARG A 85 7.38 -9.65 -7.21
C ARG A 85 6.24 -10.64 -7.04
N TRP A 86 6.16 -11.64 -7.90
CA TRP A 86 5.16 -12.71 -7.77
C TRP A 86 5.71 -13.84 -6.88
N LEU A 87 5.08 -14.05 -5.72
CA LEU A 87 5.45 -15.11 -4.77
C LEU A 87 4.86 -16.47 -5.18
N SER A 88 3.70 -16.45 -5.81
CA SER A 88 3.04 -17.60 -6.43
C SER A 88 2.07 -17.12 -7.50
N ASN A 89 1.43 -18.04 -8.23
CA ASN A 89 0.29 -17.69 -9.08
C ASN A 89 -0.79 -17.01 -8.22
N GLY A 90 -1.07 -15.74 -8.51
CA GLY A 90 -2.08 -14.94 -7.82
C GLY A 90 -1.62 -14.22 -6.55
N VAL A 91 -0.41 -14.45 -6.04
CA VAL A 91 0.12 -13.72 -4.88
C VAL A 91 1.28 -12.84 -5.31
N ARG A 92 1.09 -11.52 -5.24
CA ARG A 92 2.13 -10.52 -5.49
C ARG A 92 2.58 -9.87 -4.19
N ARG A 93 3.85 -9.48 -4.16
CA ARG A 93 4.45 -8.62 -3.16
C ARG A 93 4.81 -7.31 -3.82
N ARG A 94 4.36 -6.19 -3.24
CA ARG A 94 4.80 -4.85 -3.63
C ARG A 94 5.72 -4.30 -2.55
N THR A 95 6.82 -3.70 -3.00
CA THR A 95 7.81 -3.06 -2.13
C THR A 95 8.29 -1.77 -2.76
N TRP A 96 8.73 -0.85 -1.91
CA TRP A 96 9.24 0.46 -2.30
C TRP A 96 10.66 0.61 -1.76
N PRO A 97 11.70 0.24 -2.55
CA PRO A 97 13.08 0.24 -2.07
C PRO A 97 13.52 1.59 -1.48
N GLN A 98 13.02 2.71 -2.03
CA GLN A 98 13.29 4.06 -1.52
C GLN A 98 12.77 4.32 -0.11
N LEU A 99 11.82 3.52 0.40
CA LEU A 99 11.21 3.68 1.71
C LEU A 99 11.73 2.68 2.75
N ASN A 100 12.62 1.75 2.37
CA ASN A 100 13.09 0.65 3.25
C ASN A 100 13.74 1.12 4.56
N ASN A 101 14.27 2.34 4.60
CA ASN A 101 14.91 2.92 5.79
C ASN A 101 13.92 3.70 6.68
N GLN A 102 12.63 3.74 6.31
CA GLN A 102 11.59 4.39 7.09
C GLN A 102 10.82 3.35 7.91
N HIS A 103 10.60 3.68 9.18
CA HIS A 103 9.69 2.96 10.06
C HIS A 103 8.44 3.83 10.21
N PRO A 104 7.38 3.59 9.43
CA PRO A 104 6.13 4.34 9.59
C PRO A 104 5.63 4.16 11.02
N ASN A 105 5.01 5.21 11.58
CA ASN A 105 4.40 5.16 12.90
C ASN A 105 3.40 4.00 12.93
N THR A 106 3.82 2.90 13.55
CA THR A 106 2.91 1.86 13.98
C THR A 106 2.48 2.36 15.34
N ASP A 107 1.21 2.72 15.50
CA ASP A 107 0.65 3.09 16.79
C ASP A 107 0.72 1.87 17.72
N GLU A 108 1.91 1.60 18.27
CA GLU A 108 2.07 0.80 19.47
C GLU A 108 1.75 1.73 20.65
N GLU A 109 0.45 1.93 20.89
CA GLU A 109 0.00 2.04 22.28
C GLU A 109 0.24 0.67 22.93
N THR A 110 1.37 0.55 23.62
CA THR A 110 1.41 -0.28 24.83
C THR A 110 1.90 0.62 25.95
N GLY A 111 1.00 1.48 26.41
CA GLY A 111 1.13 2.13 27.70
C GLY A 111 0.88 1.10 28.80
N ASP A 112 1.80 0.15 28.99
CA ASP A 112 1.93 -0.55 30.28
C ASP A 112 2.86 0.30 31.15
N ASN A 113 2.31 1.40 31.65
CA ASN A 113 2.73 1.95 32.92
C ASN A 113 1.77 1.38 33.97
N ASP A 114 2.01 0.15 34.41
CA ASP A 114 1.47 -0.32 35.68
C ASP A 114 2.51 0.00 36.77
N ASP A 115 2.13 0.97 37.60
CA ASP A 115 2.65 1.24 38.95
C ASP A 115 2.75 -0.06 39.78
N GLU A 116 3.89 -0.33 40.42
CA GLU A 116 4.10 -0.21 41.90
C GLU A 116 5.55 -0.57 42.30
#